data_AF-A0A950UPE9-F1
#
_entry.id   AF-A0A950UPE9-F1
#
_cell.length_a   1.000
_cell.length_b   1.000
_cell.length_c   1.000
_cell.angle_alpha   90.00
_cell.angle_beta   90.00
_cell.angle_gamma   90.00
#
_symmetry.space_group_name_H-M   'P 1'
#
loop_
_entity.id
_entity.type
_entity.pdbx_description
1 polymer ?
#
loop_
_entity_poly.entity_id
_entity_poly.type
_entity_poly.pdbx_seq_one_letter_code
_entity_poly.pdbx_strand_id
1 'polypeptide(L)'
;AQLDLRELPSDPAVAVYENTAWGALRSSAQSAPESRLGVDLSDATPVLPGRRAQTKYTGSVPAGNDVLVSEASGHWKLDVAGHSVPHQRSFGWANRYQVGDSGHATLSYSTPLLRYLAVLVEIALWVLAIRALRRRRREVAA
;
A
#
# COMPACT_ATOMS: atom_id res chain seq x y z
N ALA A 1 -22.56 4.75 0.93
CA ALA A 1 -21.80 5.27 2.09
C ALA A 1 -20.44 4.57 2.12
N GLN A 2 -19.35 5.32 2.24
CA GLN A 2 -17.99 4.76 2.35
C GLN A 2 -17.76 4.37 3.82
N LEU A 3 -17.59 3.08 4.10
CA LEU A 3 -17.56 2.54 5.48
C LEU A 3 -16.28 2.87 6.26
N ASP A 4 -15.26 3.38 5.59
CA ASP A 4 -13.92 3.65 6.11
C ASP A 4 -13.65 5.14 6.34
N LEU A 5 -14.65 6.03 6.22
CA LEU A 5 -14.47 7.46 6.52
C LEU A 5 -14.91 7.76 7.95
N ARG A 6 -13.98 8.31 8.74
CA ARG A 6 -14.24 8.87 10.07
C ARG A 6 -14.15 10.39 10.02
N GLU A 7 -15.22 11.08 10.39
CA GLU A 7 -15.20 12.55 10.49
C GLU A 7 -14.26 13.00 11.61
N LEU A 8 -13.44 14.00 11.31
CA LEU A 8 -12.57 14.65 12.29
C LEU A 8 -13.19 15.97 12.73
N PRO A 9 -13.14 16.30 14.04
CA PRO A 9 -13.54 17.60 14.53
C PRO A 9 -12.81 18.71 13.76
N SER A 10 -13.57 19.58 13.11
CA SER A 10 -13.08 20.64 12.23
C SER A 10 -13.95 21.90 12.36
N ASP A 11 -13.49 22.99 11.75
CA ASP A 11 -14.25 24.25 11.70
C ASP A 11 -15.65 24.01 11.08
N PRO A 12 -16.73 24.66 11.55
CA PRO A 12 -18.08 24.45 11.01
C PRO A 12 -18.22 24.69 9.50
N ALA A 13 -17.32 25.45 8.88
CA ALA A 13 -17.31 25.71 7.45
C ALA A 13 -16.67 24.59 6.62
N VAL A 14 -16.00 23.60 7.23
CA VAL A 14 -15.27 22.54 6.54
C VAL A 14 -15.48 21.20 7.22
N ALA A 15 -15.99 20.20 6.50
CA ALA A 15 -16.01 18.82 6.96
C ALA A 15 -14.72 18.09 6.56
N VAL A 16 -13.96 17.61 7.54
CA VAL A 16 -12.73 16.83 7.31
C VAL A 16 -12.97 15.36 7.62
N TYR A 17 -12.61 14.48 6.69
CA TYR A 17 -12.70 13.03 6.87
C TYR A 17 -11.33 12.37 6.82
N GLU A 18 -11.11 11.43 7.73
CA GLU A 18 -9.97 10.51 7.75
C GLU A 18 -10.38 9.18 7.14
N ASN A 19 -9.60 8.67 6.20
CA ASN A 19 -9.76 7.30 5.73
C ASN A 19 -9.09 6.34 6.75
N THR A 20 -9.90 5.55 7.46
CA THR A 20 -9.48 4.55 8.43
C THR A 20 -9.22 3.17 7.82
N ALA A 21 -9.19 3.05 6.48
CA ALA A 21 -8.77 1.83 5.83
C ALA A 21 -7.31 1.54 6.17
N TRP A 22 -7.09 0.33 6.66
CA TRP A 22 -5.79 -0.11 7.16
C TRP A 22 -4.77 -0.47 6.06
N GLY A 23 -5.12 -0.31 4.77
CA GLY A 23 -4.23 -0.59 3.65
C GLY A 23 -4.58 0.21 2.41
N ALA A 24 -3.63 0.32 1.47
CA ALA A 24 -3.78 1.14 0.28
C ALA A 24 -5.06 0.77 -0.48
N LEU A 25 -5.91 1.74 -0.80
CA LEU A 25 -7.05 1.59 -1.68
C LEU A 25 -6.57 1.47 -3.13
N ARG A 26 -7.36 0.76 -3.93
CA ARG A 26 -7.06 0.45 -5.33
C ARG A 26 -8.29 0.73 -6.17
N SER A 27 -8.14 1.54 -7.21
CA SER A 27 -9.22 1.86 -8.13
C SER A 27 -8.72 1.90 -9.57
N SER A 28 -9.65 1.79 -10.50
CA SER A 28 -9.44 2.01 -11.92
C SER A 28 -10.20 3.25 -12.36
N ALA A 29 -9.55 4.13 -13.10
CA ALA A 29 -10.14 5.34 -13.66
C ALA A 29 -9.71 5.48 -15.13
N GLN A 30 -10.53 6.13 -15.98
CA GLN A 30 -10.17 6.33 -17.39
C GLN A 30 -8.91 7.17 -17.56
N SER A 31 -8.71 8.17 -16.71
CA SER A 31 -7.51 9.01 -16.74
C SER A 31 -7.19 9.55 -15.34
N ALA A 32 -5.93 9.45 -14.95
CA ALA A 32 -5.40 9.99 -13.71
C ALA A 32 -4.11 10.77 -13.98
N PRO A 33 -4.20 12.02 -14.47
CA PRO A 33 -3.02 12.82 -14.80
C PRO A 33 -2.19 13.14 -13.54
N GLU A 34 -0.98 13.68 -13.72
CA GLU A 34 -0.14 14.09 -12.58
C GLU A 34 -0.71 15.29 -11.81
N SER A 35 -1.65 16.04 -12.41
CA SER A 35 -2.28 17.23 -11.81
C SER A 35 -2.88 16.91 -10.44
N ARG A 36 -2.75 17.86 -9.50
CA ARG A 36 -3.31 17.75 -8.14
C ARG A 36 -4.77 18.21 -8.02
N LEU A 37 -5.27 18.92 -9.03
CA LEU A 37 -6.57 19.61 -8.98
C LEU A 37 -7.36 19.38 -10.27
N GLY A 38 -8.68 19.40 -10.15
CA GLY A 38 -9.61 19.44 -11.28
C GLY A 38 -9.79 18.13 -12.05
N VAL A 39 -9.39 16.99 -11.47
CA VAL A 39 -9.62 15.68 -12.07
C VAL A 39 -10.91 15.09 -11.51
N ASP A 40 -11.86 14.80 -12.40
CA ASP A 40 -13.05 14.05 -12.03
C ASP A 40 -12.69 12.56 -11.92
N LEU A 41 -12.90 12.00 -10.74
CA LEU A 41 -12.70 10.58 -10.42
C LEU A 41 -14.01 9.90 -10.03
N SER A 42 -15.16 10.51 -10.32
CA SER A 42 -16.48 9.98 -9.96
C SER A 42 -16.76 8.62 -10.61
N ASP A 43 -16.17 8.37 -11.78
CA ASP A 43 -16.26 7.10 -12.50
C ASP A 43 -15.22 6.06 -12.04
N ALA A 44 -14.39 6.38 -11.03
CA ALA A 44 -13.38 5.45 -10.55
C ALA A 44 -14.03 4.24 -9.87
N THR A 45 -13.65 3.04 -10.30
CA THR A 45 -14.21 1.78 -9.79
C THR A 45 -13.19 1.01 -8.96
N PRO A 46 -13.60 0.36 -7.85
CA PRO A 46 -12.70 -0.48 -7.08
C PRO A 46 -12.17 -1.66 -7.92
N VAL A 47 -10.86 -1.92 -7.84
CA VAL A 47 -10.22 -3.06 -8.52
C VAL A 47 -9.35 -3.87 -7.57
N LEU A 48 -8.91 -5.05 -8.04
CA LEU A 48 -8.05 -5.97 -7.29
C LEU A 48 -8.63 -6.36 -5.90
N PRO A 49 -9.90 -6.83 -5.83
CA PRO A 49 -10.55 -7.12 -4.55
C PRO A 49 -9.96 -8.33 -3.83
N GLY A 50 -9.32 -9.25 -4.56
CA GLY A 50 -8.72 -10.45 -3.99
C GLY A 50 -7.48 -10.10 -3.19
N ARG A 51 -7.53 -10.30 -1.87
CA ARG A 51 -6.38 -10.11 -0.98
C ARG A 51 -5.77 -11.47 -0.62
N ARG A 52 -4.51 -11.70 -0.98
CA ARG A 52 -3.77 -12.90 -0.56
C ARG A 52 -2.90 -12.64 0.67
N ALA A 53 -2.30 -11.45 0.74
CA ALA A 53 -1.51 -10.95 1.87
C ALA A 53 -1.76 -9.45 2.01
N GLN A 54 -1.29 -8.83 3.09
CA GLN A 54 -1.38 -7.37 3.26
C GLN A 54 -0.63 -6.59 2.16
N THR A 55 0.29 -7.26 1.47
CA THR A 55 1.16 -6.71 0.43
C THR A 55 0.91 -7.30 -0.96
N LYS A 56 -0.18 -8.06 -1.15
CA LYS A 56 -0.48 -8.71 -2.43
C LYS A 56 -1.98 -8.76 -2.71
N TYR A 57 -2.36 -8.14 -3.82
CA TYR A 57 -3.74 -8.03 -4.29
C TYR A 57 -3.89 -8.56 -5.72
N THR A 58 -5.04 -9.11 -6.04
CA THR A 58 -5.32 -9.75 -7.33
C THR A 58 -6.73 -9.44 -7.78
N GLY A 59 -6.95 -9.37 -9.09
CA GLY A 59 -8.27 -9.19 -9.66
C GLY A 59 -8.20 -8.70 -11.10
N SER A 60 -9.35 -8.57 -11.74
CA SER A 60 -9.41 -8.05 -13.10
C SER A 60 -9.26 -6.54 -13.14
N VAL A 61 -8.63 -6.03 -14.20
CA VAL A 61 -8.53 -4.60 -14.49
C VAL A 61 -9.06 -4.33 -15.92
N PRO A 62 -9.75 -3.20 -16.14
CA PRO A 62 -10.20 -2.79 -17.48
C PRO A 62 -9.03 -2.43 -18.40
N ALA A 63 -9.23 -2.58 -19.71
CA ALA A 63 -8.29 -2.10 -20.73
C ALA A 63 -8.34 -0.58 -20.81
N GLY A 64 -7.21 0.05 -21.16
CA GLY A 64 -7.10 1.49 -21.41
C GLY A 64 -7.26 2.39 -20.18
N ASN A 65 -7.47 1.82 -18.99
CA ASN A 65 -7.64 2.60 -17.76
C ASN A 65 -6.34 2.69 -16.96
N ASP A 66 -6.25 3.72 -16.14
CA ASP A 66 -5.26 3.84 -15.08
C ASP A 66 -5.67 3.02 -13.87
N VAL A 67 -4.74 2.25 -13.32
CA VAL A 67 -4.87 1.67 -11.98
C VAL A 67 -4.17 2.59 -10.99
N LEU A 68 -4.92 3.02 -9.97
CA LEU A 68 -4.45 3.89 -8.90
C LEU A 68 -4.28 3.10 -7.60
N VAL A 69 -3.21 3.42 -6.87
CA VAL A 69 -2.94 2.90 -5.53
C VAL A 69 -2.71 4.07 -4.60
N SER A 70 -3.48 4.13 -3.51
CA SER A 70 -3.49 5.26 -2.58
C SER A 70 -2.31 5.24 -1.59
N GLU A 71 -1.09 5.17 -2.11
CA GLU A 71 0.15 5.16 -1.31
C GLU A 71 1.31 5.78 -2.09
N ALA A 72 2.18 6.54 -1.43
CA ALA A 72 3.34 7.19 -2.04
C ALA A 72 4.60 6.30 -1.92
N SER A 73 4.62 5.15 -2.62
CA SER A 73 5.74 4.20 -2.56
C SER A 73 6.06 3.60 -3.92
N GLY A 74 7.32 3.73 -4.35
CA GLY A 74 7.83 3.10 -5.58
C GLY A 74 8.06 1.60 -5.48
N HIS A 75 7.73 0.98 -4.34
CA HIS A 75 7.90 -0.46 -4.13
C HIS A 75 6.70 -1.28 -4.60
N TRP A 76 5.58 -0.63 -4.93
CA TRP A 76 4.44 -1.32 -5.55
C TRP A 76 4.73 -1.67 -7.00
N LYS A 77 4.38 -2.90 -7.38
CA LYS A 77 4.51 -3.43 -8.74
C LYS A 77 3.17 -3.99 -9.20
N LEU A 78 2.79 -3.65 -10.42
CA LEU A 78 1.59 -4.18 -11.07
C LEU A 78 2.00 -5.07 -12.25
N ASP A 79 1.51 -6.29 -12.24
CA ASP A 79 1.59 -7.21 -13.38
C ASP A 79 0.17 -7.46 -13.92
N VAL A 80 -0.04 -7.28 -15.22
CA VAL A 80 -1.31 -7.53 -15.90
C VAL A 80 -1.10 -8.61 -16.95
N ALA A 81 -1.84 -9.71 -16.88
CA ALA A 81 -1.70 -10.85 -17.79
C ALA A 81 -0.23 -11.33 -17.97
N GLY A 82 0.56 -11.27 -16.89
CA GLY A 82 1.97 -11.68 -16.89
C GLY A 82 2.98 -10.62 -17.34
N HIS A 83 2.53 -9.41 -17.68
CA HIS A 83 3.40 -8.30 -18.09
C HIS A 83 3.46 -7.21 -17.02
N SER A 84 4.67 -6.80 -16.66
CA SER A 84 4.89 -5.71 -15.70
C SER A 84 4.47 -4.38 -16.33
N VAL A 85 3.63 -3.62 -15.62
CA VAL A 85 3.22 -2.28 -16.01
C VAL A 85 4.15 -1.25 -15.36
N PRO A 86 4.69 -0.28 -16.12
CA PRO A 86 5.55 0.77 -15.56
C PRO A 86 4.86 1.54 -14.44
N HIS A 87 5.61 1.77 -13.36
CA HIS A 87 5.18 2.63 -12.26
C HIS A 87 5.28 4.11 -12.64
N GLN A 88 4.23 4.86 -12.33
CA GLN A 88 4.18 6.31 -12.42
C GLN A 88 3.59 6.89 -11.13
N ARG A 89 3.75 8.19 -10.92
CA ARG A 89 3.07 8.92 -9.84
C ARG A 89 1.91 9.72 -10.41
N SER A 90 0.87 9.90 -9.61
CA SER A 90 -0.27 10.77 -9.91
C SER A 90 -0.67 11.54 -8.64
N PHE A 91 -1.24 12.73 -8.81
CA PHE A 91 -1.63 13.65 -7.72
C PHE A 91 -0.49 14.05 -6.77
N GLY A 92 0.77 13.71 -7.09
CA GLY A 92 1.93 13.89 -6.23
C GLY A 92 2.04 12.92 -5.03
N TRP A 93 1.10 11.99 -4.87
CA TRP A 93 1.08 11.06 -3.73
C TRP A 93 0.59 9.65 -4.07
N ALA A 94 -0.18 9.45 -5.14
CA ALA A 94 -0.68 8.14 -5.53
C ALA A 94 0.26 7.47 -6.54
N ASN A 95 0.28 6.14 -6.54
CA ASN A 95 0.89 5.38 -7.64
C ASN A 95 -0.14 5.23 -8.76
N ARG A 96 0.36 5.27 -10.00
CA ARG A 96 -0.40 5.10 -11.24
C ARG A 96 0.26 4.05 -12.11
N TYR A 97 -0.56 3.23 -12.75
CA TYR A 97 -0.15 2.26 -13.76
C TYR A 97 -1.09 2.36 -14.95
N GLN A 98 -0.58 2.73 -16.11
CA GLN A 98 -1.34 2.80 -17.36
C GLN A 98 -1.52 1.39 -17.92
N VAL A 99 -2.74 0.84 -17.82
CA VAL A 99 -3.03 -0.50 -18.33
C VAL A 99 -3.43 -0.40 -19.79
N GLY A 100 -2.65 -1.00 -20.68
CA GLY A 100 -3.01 -1.11 -22.10
C GLY A 100 -4.16 -2.09 -22.29
N ASP A 101 -3.92 -3.36 -21.94
CA ASP A 101 -4.86 -4.46 -22.15
C ASP A 101 -5.57 -4.89 -20.86
N SER A 102 -6.86 -5.25 -20.97
CA SER A 102 -7.60 -5.81 -19.84
C SER A 102 -7.07 -7.18 -19.46
N GLY A 103 -7.16 -7.55 -18.19
CA GLY A 103 -6.80 -8.91 -17.78
C GLY A 103 -6.80 -9.12 -16.29
N HIS A 104 -6.45 -10.34 -15.88
CA HIS A 104 -6.16 -10.62 -14.48
C HIS A 104 -4.83 -9.97 -14.10
N ALA A 105 -4.86 -9.18 -13.05
CA ALA A 105 -3.74 -8.41 -12.57
C ALA A 105 -3.36 -8.80 -11.15
N THR A 106 -2.08 -8.67 -10.85
CA THR A 106 -1.49 -8.85 -9.52
C THR A 106 -0.74 -7.59 -9.15
N LEU A 107 -1.12 -6.98 -8.03
CA LEU A 107 -0.39 -5.89 -7.41
C LEU A 107 0.38 -6.43 -6.20
N SER A 108 1.67 -6.14 -6.10
CA SER A 108 2.51 -6.62 -5.01
C SER A 108 3.50 -5.57 -4.50
N TYR A 109 3.76 -5.60 -3.19
CA TYR A 109 4.76 -4.74 -2.56
C TYR A 109 6.12 -5.44 -2.52
N SER A 110 7.13 -4.78 -3.08
CA SER A 110 8.51 -5.24 -3.11
C SER A 110 9.25 -4.79 -1.85
N THR A 111 9.22 -5.60 -0.79
CA THR A 111 9.96 -5.33 0.45
C THR A 111 11.47 -5.42 0.22
N PRO A 112 12.26 -4.37 0.55
CA PRO A 112 13.71 -4.40 0.40
C PRO A 112 14.39 -5.49 1.22
N LEU A 113 15.42 -6.16 0.67
CA LEU A 113 16.17 -7.22 1.36
C LEU A 113 16.80 -6.75 2.68
N LEU A 114 17.21 -5.47 2.74
CA LEU A 114 17.79 -4.87 3.93
C LEU A 114 16.82 -4.88 5.13
N ARG A 115 15.50 -4.82 4.89
CA ARG A 115 14.48 -4.94 5.94
C ARG A 115 14.59 -6.31 6.63
N TYR A 116 14.73 -7.38 5.86
CA TYR A 116 14.84 -8.73 6.41
C TYR A 116 16.14 -8.92 7.19
N LEU A 117 17.26 -8.38 6.69
CA LEU A 117 18.53 -8.38 7.41
C LEU A 117 18.44 -7.63 8.74
N ALA A 118 17.83 -6.45 8.75
CA ALA A 118 17.64 -5.66 9.96
C ALA A 118 16.80 -6.42 11.01
N VAL A 119 15.72 -7.09 10.58
CA VAL A 119 14.90 -7.92 11.47
C VAL A 119 15.69 -9.10 12.05
N LEU A 120 16.54 -9.75 11.26
CA LEU A 120 17.39 -10.84 11.76
C LEU A 120 18.40 -10.34 12.80
N VAL A 121 19.01 -9.18 12.57
CA VAL A 121 19.92 -8.53 13.52
C VAL A 121 19.18 -8.18 14.81
N GLU A 122 17.97 -7.62 14.71
CA GLU A 122 17.13 -7.30 15.86
C GLU A 122 16.82 -8.54 16.70
N ILE A 123 16.42 -9.65 16.06
CA ILE A 123 16.19 -10.94 16.75
C ILE A 123 17.46 -11.40 17.47
N ALA A 124 18.62 -11.33 16.82
CA ALA A 124 19.89 -11.74 17.43
C ALA A 124 20.24 -10.89 18.67
N LEU A 125 20.03 -9.56 18.59
CA LEU A 125 20.24 -8.65 19.72
C LEU A 125 19.31 -8.98 20.89
N TRP A 126 18.04 -9.25 20.63
CA TRP A 126 17.09 -9.66 21.68
C TRP A 126 17.49 -10.98 22.34
N VAL A 127 17.94 -11.97 21.56
CA VAL A 127 18.44 -13.23 22.10
C VAL A 127 19.64 -12.99 23.01
N LEU A 128 20.59 -12.14 22.60
CA LEU A 128 21.76 -11.79 23.41
C LEU A 128 21.37 -11.07 24.70
N ALA A 129 20.46 -10.09 24.62
CA ALA A 129 19.95 -9.36 25.79
C ALA A 129 19.29 -10.29 26.80
N ILE A 130 18.44 -11.22 26.34
CA ILE A 130 17.79 -12.23 27.19
C ILE A 130 18.85 -13.14 27.83
N ARG A 131 19.87 -13.58 27.09
CA ARG A 131 20.95 -14.40 27.64
C ARG A 131 21.76 -13.66 28.70
N ALA A 132 22.10 -12.39 28.47
CA ALA A 132 22.83 -11.56 29.42
C ALA A 132 22.01 -11.35 30.70
N LEU A 133 20.71 -11.05 30.58
CA LEU A 133 19.81 -10.89 31.72
C LEU A 133 19.70 -12.19 32.54
N ARG A 134 19.56 -13.34 31.87
CA ARG A 134 19.50 -14.66 32.54
C ARG A 134 20.81 -14.99 33.27
N ARG A 135 21.98 -14.63 32.72
CA ARG A 135 23.27 -14.82 33.39
C ARG A 135 23.36 -13.98 34.67
N ARG A 136 23.08 -12.68 34.58
CA ARG A 136 23.09 -11.78 35.75
C ARG A 136 22.14 -12.25 36.87
N ARG A 137 20.94 -12.73 36.52
CA ARG A 137 20.00 -13.25 37.52
C ARG A 137 20.48 -14.52 38.22
N ARG A 138 21.28 -15.35 37.56
CA ARG A 138 21.89 -16.55 38.19
C ARG A 138 23.03 -16.19 39.12
N GLU A 139 23.83 -15.19 38.77
CA GLU A 139 24.93 -14.70 39.60
C GLU A 139 24.44 -14.01 40.89
N VAL A 140 23.27 -13.38 40.87
CA VAL A 140 22.67 -12.74 42.07
C VAL A 140 21.96 -13.74 42.99
N ALA A 141 21.56 -14.91 42.46
CA ALA A 141 20.83 -15.93 43.21
C ALA A 141 21.72 -17.03 43.80
N ALA A 142 23.02 -17.00 43.51
CA ALA A 142 24.06 -17.88 44.07
C ALA A 142 24.84 -17.13 45.16
#